data_AF-A0A938ZRU7-F1
#
_entry.id   AF-A0A938ZRU7-F1
#
_cell.length_a   1.000
_cell.length_b   1.000
_cell.length_c   1.000
_cell.angle_alpha   90.00
_cell.angle_beta   90.00
_cell.angle_gamma   90.00
#
_symmetry.space_group_name_H-M   'P 1'
#
loop_
_entity.id
_entity.type
_entity.pdbx_description
1 polymer ?
#
loop_
_entity_poly.entity_id
_entity_poly.type
_entity_poly.pdbx_seq_one_letter_code
_entity_poly.pdbx_strand_id
1 'polypeptide(L)'
;MSYCSTEDTAALLTYIDGENIKKKVTFKNACPIDVNVSDINKESFFFDGGRPLNHFAPGEIVSVTCTGTFRQIGNNPSTELPCTYILSTAVITGNRLQSEFDSTYSDNTGDMTFKVDYKSTDNIIRVTHDGELIFKDVAVAPITFKVDCIRVRCPEGTCECKQDAYPGYCCNDCEKTTANLHAMVEQLRRVNGK
;
A
#
# COMPACT_ATOMS: atom_id res chain seq x y z
N MET A 1 12.81 6.49 7.68
CA MET A 1 12.14 7.62 8.37
C MET A 1 11.93 8.71 7.33
N SER A 2 10.67 8.97 6.97
CA SER A 2 10.30 10.05 6.04
C SER A 2 10.16 11.37 6.81
N TYR A 3 10.86 12.41 6.38
CA TYR A 3 10.95 13.72 7.05
C TYR A 3 9.83 14.68 6.59
N CYS A 4 8.57 14.24 6.63
CA CYS A 4 7.46 15.10 6.22
C CYS A 4 7.10 16.14 7.29
N SER A 5 6.73 17.34 6.85
CA SER A 5 6.19 18.39 7.72
C SER A 5 4.77 18.04 8.16
N THR A 6 4.32 18.55 9.31
CA THR A 6 2.92 18.43 9.76
C THR A 6 1.91 19.12 8.84
N GLU A 7 2.38 19.92 7.89
CA GLU A 7 1.55 20.59 6.88
C GLU A 7 1.40 19.79 5.58
N ASP A 8 2.16 18.71 5.40
CA ASP A 8 2.07 17.86 4.22
C ASP A 8 0.82 16.98 4.30
N THR A 9 0.05 16.93 3.22
CA THR A 9 -1.24 16.23 3.18
C THR A 9 -1.24 15.05 2.21
N ALA A 10 -0.14 14.79 1.53
CA ALA A 10 0.00 13.64 0.64
C ALA A 10 1.45 13.16 0.62
N ALA A 11 1.65 11.92 0.19
CA ALA A 11 2.97 11.34 -0.02
C ALA A 11 3.05 10.70 -1.41
N LEU A 12 4.16 10.87 -2.11
CA LEU A 12 4.50 10.13 -3.31
C LEU A 12 5.60 9.13 -2.97
N LEU A 13 5.30 7.85 -3.16
CA LEU A 13 6.29 6.81 -3.24
C LEU A 13 6.75 6.66 -4.69
N THR A 14 8.06 6.78 -4.92
CA THR A 14 8.72 6.35 -6.16
C THR A 14 9.67 5.22 -5.83
N TYR A 15 9.59 4.11 -6.56
CA TYR A 15 10.55 3.00 -6.42
C TYR A 15 10.97 2.44 -7.77
N ILE A 16 12.18 1.89 -7.78
CA ILE A 16 12.81 1.21 -8.92
C ILE A 16 13.18 -0.19 -8.44
N ASP A 17 12.73 -1.20 -9.17
CA ASP A 17 13.04 -2.60 -8.89
C ASP A 17 14.36 -3.06 -9.54
N GLY A 18 14.74 -4.31 -9.29
CA GLY A 18 15.96 -4.93 -9.84
C GLY A 18 15.97 -5.03 -11.37
N GLU A 19 14.81 -4.90 -12.02
CA GLU A 19 14.68 -4.85 -13.48
C GLU A 19 14.73 -3.42 -14.04
N ASN A 20 14.96 -2.43 -13.18
CA ASN A 20 14.94 -0.99 -13.48
C ASN A 20 13.56 -0.45 -13.87
N ILE A 21 12.48 -1.13 -13.49
CA ILE A 21 11.12 -0.63 -13.71
C ILE A 21 10.80 0.41 -12.65
N LYS A 22 10.50 1.63 -13.09
CA LYS A 22 10.14 2.75 -12.22
C LYS A 22 8.64 2.82 -12.02
N LYS A 23 8.18 2.67 -10.77
CA LYS A 23 6.77 2.83 -10.38
C LYS A 23 6.59 4.05 -9.47
N LYS A 24 5.39 4.65 -9.53
CA LYS A 24 5.00 5.85 -8.77
C LYS A 24 3.61 5.67 -8.19
N VAL A 25 3.46 5.88 -6.89
CA VAL A 25 2.19 5.72 -6.17
C VAL A 25 1.96 6.93 -5.27
N THR A 26 0.83 7.61 -5.46
CA THR A 26 0.46 8.80 -4.68
C THR A 26 -0.59 8.44 -3.64
N PHE A 27 -0.34 8.85 -2.40
CA PHE A 27 -1.20 8.66 -1.24
C PHE A 27 -1.75 10.02 -0.81
N LYS A 28 -3.06 10.25 -1.06
CA LYS A 28 -3.73 11.48 -0.62
C LYS A 28 -4.20 11.33 0.83
N ASN A 29 -4.04 12.37 1.62
CA ASN A 29 -4.37 12.42 3.06
C ASN A 29 -3.67 11.35 3.90
N ALA A 30 -2.56 10.82 3.41
CA ALA A 30 -1.74 9.83 4.10
C ALA A 30 -0.30 10.34 4.04
N CYS A 31 0.03 11.16 5.02
CA CYS A 31 1.35 11.74 5.24
C CYS A 31 1.52 11.99 6.75
N PRO A 32 2.61 11.50 7.39
CA PRO A 32 3.70 10.73 6.80
C PRO A 32 3.28 9.30 6.43
N ILE A 33 4.08 8.67 5.57
CA ILE A 33 4.01 7.23 5.31
C ILE A 33 5.31 6.57 5.73
N ASP A 34 5.22 5.33 6.19
CA ASP A 34 6.36 4.46 6.42
C ASP A 34 6.43 3.41 5.33
N VAL A 35 7.63 3.20 4.79
CA VAL A 35 7.89 2.22 3.75
C VAL A 35 8.82 1.16 4.32
N ASN A 36 8.36 -0.09 4.32
CA ASN A 36 9.17 -1.25 4.64
C ASN A 36 9.38 -2.08 3.38
N VAL A 37 10.64 -2.39 3.10
CA VAL A 37 11.03 -3.37 2.10
C VAL A 37 11.64 -4.55 2.82
N SER A 38 11.12 -5.73 2.58
CA SER A 38 11.61 -6.98 3.19
C SER A 38 11.48 -8.13 2.19
N ASP A 39 12.17 -9.24 2.47
CA ASP A 39 12.00 -10.45 1.67
C ASP A 39 10.58 -10.98 1.88
N ILE A 40 9.91 -11.40 0.79
CA ILE A 40 8.51 -11.84 0.87
C ILE A 40 8.34 -13.24 1.46
N ASN A 41 9.44 -13.92 1.84
CA ASN A 41 9.46 -15.34 2.20
C ASN A 41 8.51 -15.76 3.34
N LYS A 42 7.87 -14.82 4.05
CA LYS A 42 6.82 -15.10 5.03
C LYS A 42 5.69 -14.09 4.95
N GLU A 43 4.44 -14.57 4.93
CA GLU A 43 3.26 -13.74 5.15
C GLU A 43 2.26 -14.38 6.09
N SER A 44 1.42 -13.54 6.69
CA SER A 44 0.26 -13.96 7.45
C SER A 44 -0.94 -13.16 6.97
N PHE A 45 -2.07 -13.83 6.76
CA PHE A 45 -3.31 -13.17 6.40
C PHE A 45 -4.49 -13.83 7.10
N PHE A 46 -5.51 -13.01 7.34
CA PHE A 46 -6.75 -13.40 7.96
C PHE A 46 -7.75 -13.83 6.89
N PHE A 47 -8.53 -14.87 7.19
CA PHE A 47 -9.60 -15.34 6.33
C PHE A 47 -10.87 -15.54 7.17
N ASP A 48 -11.92 -14.82 6.81
CA ASP A 48 -13.26 -15.01 7.35
C ASP A 48 -13.91 -16.20 6.63
N GLY A 49 -14.18 -17.27 7.37
CA GLY A 49 -14.41 -18.66 6.93
C GLY A 49 -15.66 -18.95 6.09
N GLY A 50 -16.15 -17.99 5.29
CA GLY A 50 -17.35 -18.16 4.45
C GLY A 50 -17.11 -18.48 2.97
N ARG A 51 -15.86 -18.60 2.51
CA ARG A 51 -15.52 -18.81 1.07
C ARG A 51 -14.35 -19.79 0.90
N PRO A 52 -14.11 -20.33 -0.32
CA PRO A 52 -12.85 -21.02 -0.60
C PRO A 52 -11.67 -20.04 -0.51
N LEU A 53 -10.57 -20.47 0.12
CA LEU A 53 -9.33 -19.69 0.09
C LEU A 53 -8.67 -19.84 -1.28
N ASN A 54 -8.42 -18.71 -1.94
CA ASN A 54 -7.60 -18.66 -3.14
C ASN A 54 -6.50 -17.61 -2.93
N HIS A 55 -5.30 -18.07 -2.63
CA HIS A 55 -4.15 -17.22 -2.37
C HIS A 55 -3.07 -17.45 -3.44
N PHE A 56 -2.58 -16.36 -4.01
CA PHE A 56 -1.47 -16.36 -4.98
C PHE A 56 -0.23 -15.79 -4.31
N ALA A 57 0.76 -16.66 -4.17
CA ALA A 57 2.09 -16.31 -3.78
C ALA A 57 2.87 -15.72 -4.97
N PRO A 58 3.82 -14.82 -4.71
CA PRO A 58 4.76 -14.35 -5.72
C PRO A 58 5.92 -15.34 -5.96
N GLY A 59 6.08 -16.36 -5.11
CA GLY A 59 7.07 -17.42 -5.30
C GLY A 59 6.49 -18.79 -4.99
N GLU A 60 7.36 -19.80 -4.96
CA GLU A 60 6.97 -21.16 -4.62
C GLU A 60 6.51 -21.22 -3.16
N ILE A 61 5.32 -21.76 -2.90
CA ILE A 61 4.83 -21.98 -1.54
C ILE A 61 5.55 -23.20 -0.97
N VAL A 62 6.25 -23.00 0.14
CA VAL A 62 7.03 -24.07 0.81
C VAL A 62 6.22 -24.70 1.95
N SER A 63 5.47 -23.87 2.68
CA SER A 63 4.77 -24.30 3.89
C SER A 63 3.52 -23.44 4.11
N VAL A 64 2.46 -24.08 4.61
CA VAL A 64 1.22 -23.40 5.03
C VAL A 64 0.86 -23.93 6.40
N THR A 65 0.76 -23.03 7.38
CA THR A 65 0.20 -23.32 8.69
C THR A 65 -1.08 -22.53 8.87
N CYS A 66 -2.12 -23.14 9.41
CA CYS A 66 -3.35 -22.43 9.73
C CYS A 66 -3.69 -22.64 11.20
N THR A 67 -4.16 -21.56 11.84
CA THR A 67 -4.65 -21.55 13.20
C THR A 67 -5.95 -20.78 13.23
N GLY A 68 -7.01 -21.40 13.73
CA GLY A 68 -8.33 -20.77 13.84
C GLY A 68 -9.23 -21.54 14.79
N THR A 69 -10.29 -20.89 15.22
CA THR A 69 -11.35 -21.48 16.04
C THR A 69 -12.62 -21.53 15.21
N PHE A 70 -13.14 -22.74 15.00
CA PHE A 70 -14.44 -22.92 14.34
C PHE A 70 -15.54 -23.14 15.36
N ARG A 71 -16.71 -22.55 15.10
CA ARG A 71 -17.94 -22.84 15.82
C ARG A 71 -18.80 -23.75 14.95
N GLN A 72 -19.04 -24.97 15.41
CA GLN A 72 -20.08 -25.81 14.83
C GLN A 72 -21.44 -25.30 15.33
N ILE A 73 -22.26 -24.70 14.46
CA ILE A 73 -23.66 -24.45 14.79
C ILE A 73 -24.42 -25.75 14.53
N GLY A 74 -24.28 -26.72 15.44
CA GLY A 74 -25.20 -27.86 15.42
C GLY A 74 -26.62 -27.36 15.72
N ASN A 75 -27.64 -28.10 15.28
CA ASN A 75 -29.04 -27.96 15.71
C ASN A 75 -29.26 -28.11 17.24
N ASN A 76 -28.19 -28.03 18.05
CA ASN A 76 -28.21 -28.07 19.50
C ASN A 76 -27.31 -26.93 20.06
N PRO A 77 -27.88 -25.87 20.65
CA PRO A 77 -27.19 -24.61 20.95
C PRO A 77 -26.21 -24.64 22.15
N SER A 78 -25.83 -25.81 22.67
CA SER A 78 -25.19 -25.90 24.01
C SER A 78 -23.80 -26.52 24.07
N THR A 79 -23.10 -26.75 22.96
CA THR A 79 -21.71 -27.23 23.00
C THR A 79 -20.82 -26.37 22.11
N GLU A 80 -20.38 -25.23 22.66
CA GLU A 80 -19.21 -24.52 22.17
C GLU A 80 -17.97 -25.36 22.45
N LEU A 81 -17.66 -26.30 21.56
CA LEU A 81 -16.40 -27.01 21.61
C LEU A 81 -15.38 -26.23 20.77
N PRO A 82 -14.23 -25.82 21.34
CA PRO A 82 -13.14 -25.28 20.55
C PRO A 82 -12.58 -26.42 19.69
N CYS A 83 -12.98 -26.46 18.42
CA CYS A 83 -12.45 -27.40 17.45
C CYS A 83 -11.21 -26.78 16.80
N THR A 84 -10.02 -27.24 17.19
CA THR A 84 -8.78 -26.94 16.47
C THR A 84 -8.70 -27.85 15.25
N TYR A 85 -9.03 -27.33 14.07
CA TYR A 85 -8.79 -28.06 12.83
C TYR A 85 -7.36 -27.84 12.35
N ILE A 86 -6.66 -28.94 12.08
CA ILE A 86 -5.46 -28.98 11.26
C ILE A 86 -5.94 -29.01 9.81
N LEU A 87 -5.39 -28.16 8.95
CA LEU A 87 -5.75 -28.06 7.54
C LEU A 87 -5.71 -29.47 6.88
N SER A 88 -6.87 -30.06 6.55
CA SER A 88 -6.92 -31.46 6.08
C SER A 88 -6.41 -31.62 4.65
N THR A 89 -6.73 -30.67 3.77
CA THR A 89 -6.26 -30.65 2.37
C THR A 89 -6.09 -29.21 1.87
N ALA A 90 -4.86 -28.70 1.92
CA ALA A 90 -4.45 -27.62 1.02
C ALA A 90 -3.88 -28.23 -0.25
N VAL A 91 -4.44 -27.87 -1.40
CA VAL A 91 -3.76 -28.09 -2.67
C VAL A 91 -2.83 -26.92 -2.88
N ILE A 92 -1.53 -27.17 -2.69
CA ILE A 92 -0.47 -26.25 -3.06
C ILE A 92 -0.01 -26.62 -4.46
N THR A 93 -0.16 -25.71 -5.42
CA THR A 93 0.34 -25.89 -6.78
C THR A 93 1.28 -24.76 -7.13
N GLY A 94 2.59 -25.01 -6.98
CA GLY A 94 3.63 -24.01 -7.21
C GLY A 94 3.44 -22.79 -6.31
N ASN A 95 2.93 -21.71 -6.88
CA ASN A 95 2.68 -20.45 -6.19
C ASN A 95 1.21 -20.24 -5.77
N ARG A 96 0.34 -21.24 -5.90
CA ARG A 96 -1.07 -21.12 -5.56
C ARG A 96 -1.44 -22.02 -4.39
N LEU A 97 -2.11 -21.44 -3.41
CA LEU A 97 -2.80 -22.16 -2.33
C LEU A 97 -4.30 -22.14 -2.60
N GLN A 98 -4.86 -23.33 -2.82
CA GLN A 98 -6.30 -23.55 -2.82
C GLN A 98 -6.64 -24.45 -1.64
N SER A 99 -7.48 -23.98 -0.73
CA SER A 99 -8.09 -24.85 0.29
C SER A 99 -9.58 -24.95 0.05
N GLU A 100 -10.03 -26.19 -0.14
CA GLU A 100 -11.43 -26.53 0.00
C GLU A 100 -11.64 -26.88 1.47
N PHE A 101 -12.49 -26.10 2.15
CA PHE A 101 -12.94 -26.49 3.47
C PHE A 101 -13.93 -27.64 3.26
N ASP A 102 -13.60 -28.84 3.73
CA ASP A 102 -14.58 -29.91 3.88
C ASP A 102 -15.51 -29.51 5.02
N SER A 103 -16.45 -28.61 4.71
CA SER A 103 -17.57 -28.32 5.57
C SER A 103 -18.56 -29.48 5.36
N THR A 104 -18.27 -30.65 5.94
CA THR A 104 -19.24 -31.74 6.00
C THR A 104 -20.52 -31.32 6.76
N TYR A 105 -20.50 -30.13 7.36
CA TYR A 105 -21.61 -29.39 7.93
C TYR A 105 -21.71 -27.99 7.29
N SER A 106 -22.86 -27.65 6.72
CA SER A 106 -23.17 -26.38 6.03
C SER A 106 -23.19 -25.14 6.93
N ASP A 107 -22.97 -25.31 8.24
CA ASP A 107 -23.31 -24.33 9.28
C ASP A 107 -22.05 -23.86 10.05
N ASN A 108 -20.87 -24.08 9.46
CA ASN A 108 -19.59 -23.74 10.08
C ASN A 108 -19.21 -22.30 9.72
N THR A 109 -19.13 -21.45 10.74
CA THR A 109 -18.55 -20.11 10.66
C THR A 109 -17.36 -20.04 11.60
N GLY A 110 -16.22 -19.52 11.14
CA GLY A 110 -15.03 -19.42 11.98
C GLY A 110 -13.95 -18.56 11.35
N ASP A 111 -13.21 -17.89 12.22
CA ASP A 111 -12.08 -17.04 11.87
C ASP A 111 -10.82 -17.89 11.77
N MET A 112 -10.10 -17.76 10.64
CA MET A 112 -8.84 -18.45 10.42
C MET A 112 -7.71 -17.47 10.17
N THR A 113 -6.56 -17.74 10.79
CA THR A 113 -5.30 -17.10 10.43
C THR A 113 -4.43 -18.09 9.68
N PHE A 114 -4.05 -17.72 8.45
CA PHE A 114 -3.09 -18.45 7.64
C PHE A 114 -1.72 -17.82 7.78
N LYS A 115 -0.71 -18.66 7.98
CA LYS A 115 0.71 -18.33 7.87
C LYS A 115 1.27 -19.12 6.70
N VAL A 116 1.84 -18.42 5.73
CA VAL A 116 2.38 -19.06 4.54
C VAL A 116 3.84 -18.67 4.40
N ASP A 117 4.68 -19.68 4.27
CA ASP A 117 6.10 -19.53 3.94
C ASP A 117 6.27 -19.73 2.43
N TYR A 118 7.02 -18.84 1.82
CA TYR A 118 7.36 -18.89 0.40
C TYR A 118 8.87 -18.95 0.23
N LYS A 119 9.28 -19.44 -0.93
CA LYS A 119 10.62 -19.28 -1.46
C LYS A 119 10.51 -18.37 -2.69
N SER A 120 10.88 -17.10 -2.49
CA SER A 120 10.98 -16.12 -3.56
C SER A 120 12.28 -15.34 -3.45
N THR A 121 12.78 -14.90 -4.60
CA THR A 121 13.86 -13.90 -4.70
C THR A 121 13.31 -12.47 -4.70
N ASP A 122 11.98 -12.32 -4.71
CA ASP A 122 11.33 -11.03 -4.74
C ASP A 122 11.16 -10.45 -3.33
N ASN A 123 11.07 -9.12 -3.30
CA ASN A 123 10.83 -8.37 -2.09
C ASN A 123 9.42 -7.80 -2.10
N ILE A 124 8.89 -7.62 -0.90
CA ILE A 124 7.63 -6.97 -0.67
C ILE A 124 7.85 -5.54 -0.22
N ILE A 125 7.09 -4.64 -0.84
CA ILE A 125 7.00 -3.24 -0.46
C ILE A 125 5.71 -3.07 0.32
N ARG A 126 5.80 -2.69 1.60
CA ARG A 126 4.65 -2.34 2.44
C ARG A 126 4.70 -0.86 2.76
N VAL A 127 3.58 -0.19 2.54
CA VAL A 127 3.41 1.22 2.92
C VAL A 127 2.35 1.29 3.99
N THR A 128 2.70 1.87 5.13
CA THR A 128 1.80 2.08 6.26
C THR A 128 1.60 3.56 6.56
N HIS A 129 0.41 3.90 7.03
CA HIS A 129 0.06 5.22 7.58
C HIS A 129 -0.68 5.00 8.90
N ASP A 130 -0.23 5.64 9.98
CA ASP A 130 -0.75 5.45 11.34
C ASP A 130 -0.84 3.97 11.79
N GLY A 131 0.10 3.15 11.32
CA GLY A 131 0.17 1.72 11.60
C GLY A 131 -0.73 0.84 10.70
N GLU A 132 -1.57 1.43 9.85
CA GLU A 132 -2.43 0.71 8.91
C GLU A 132 -1.73 0.50 7.56
N LEU A 133 -1.84 -0.70 7.00
CA LEU A 133 -1.31 -1.03 5.67
C LEU A 133 -2.19 -0.40 4.57
N ILE A 134 -1.67 0.61 3.89
CA ILE A 134 -2.38 1.34 2.83
C ILE A 134 -1.96 0.95 1.42
N PHE A 135 -0.80 0.30 1.27
CA PHE A 135 -0.34 -0.23 -0.02
C PHE A 135 0.65 -1.38 0.13
N LYS A 136 0.56 -2.29 -0.83
CA LYS A 136 1.40 -3.48 -0.95
C LYS A 136 1.72 -3.72 -2.43
N ASP A 137 3.00 -3.94 -2.73
CA ASP A 137 3.44 -4.42 -4.04
C ASP A 137 4.58 -5.44 -3.88
N VAL A 138 4.78 -6.25 -4.91
CA VAL A 138 5.88 -7.21 -5.00
C VAL A 138 6.78 -6.82 -6.16
N ALA A 139 8.08 -6.83 -5.92
CA ALA A 139 9.07 -6.40 -6.90
C ALA A 139 10.40 -7.14 -6.73
N VAL A 140 11.15 -7.26 -7.83
CA VAL A 140 12.45 -7.92 -7.86
C VAL A 140 13.48 -7.07 -7.11
N ALA A 141 14.33 -7.70 -6.30
CA ALA A 141 15.44 -7.02 -5.62
C ALA A 141 16.63 -6.73 -6.56
N PRO A 142 17.46 -5.70 -6.28
CA PRO A 142 17.35 -4.75 -5.17
C PRO A 142 16.30 -3.67 -5.46
N ILE A 143 15.59 -3.24 -4.41
CA ILE A 143 14.60 -2.16 -4.51
C ILE A 143 15.20 -0.89 -3.94
N THR A 144 15.22 0.16 -4.76
CA THR A 144 15.51 1.52 -4.28
C THR A 144 14.23 2.32 -4.27
N PHE A 145 13.99 3.07 -3.20
CA PHE A 145 12.79 3.88 -3.08
C PHE A 145 13.09 5.27 -2.53
N LYS A 146 12.18 6.19 -2.82
CA LYS A 146 12.14 7.55 -2.32
C LYS A 146 10.71 7.90 -1.95
N VAL A 147 10.53 8.54 -0.80
CA VAL A 147 9.27 9.14 -0.39
C VAL A 147 9.42 10.65 -0.50
N ASP A 148 8.49 11.27 -1.22
CA ASP A 148 8.36 12.71 -1.35
C ASP A 148 7.07 13.15 -0.67
N CYS A 149 7.14 14.13 0.24
CA CYS A 149 5.99 14.70 0.91
C CYS A 149 5.39 15.81 0.04
N ILE A 150 4.07 15.85 -0.06
CA ILE A 150 3.34 16.78 -0.93
C ILE A 150 2.40 17.62 -0.06
N ARG A 151 2.65 18.92 -0.07
CA ARG A 151 1.71 19.91 0.46
C ARG A 151 0.68 20.22 -0.61
N VAL A 152 -0.56 19.73 -0.48
CA VAL A 152 -1.59 19.88 -1.53
C VAL A 152 -1.99 21.36 -1.77
N ARG A 153 -1.53 22.30 -0.93
CA ARG A 153 -1.70 23.75 -1.12
C ARG A 153 -0.44 24.51 -0.82
N CYS A 154 -0.19 25.57 -1.56
CA CYS A 154 0.84 26.54 -1.20
C CYS A 154 0.51 27.22 0.16
N PRO A 155 1.52 27.49 1.00
CA PRO A 155 1.31 28.24 2.24
C PRO A 155 0.64 29.58 1.99
N GLU A 156 -0.04 30.12 3.00
CA GLU A 156 -0.64 31.45 2.91
C GLU A 156 0.40 32.50 2.46
N GLY A 157 -0.03 33.44 1.59
CA GLY A 157 0.86 34.43 0.98
C GLY A 157 1.62 33.93 -0.27
N THR A 158 1.49 32.66 -0.62
CA THR A 158 2.11 32.09 -1.82
C THR A 158 1.09 31.50 -2.81
N CYS A 159 1.41 31.60 -4.09
CA CYS A 159 0.59 31.24 -5.23
C CYS A 159 1.20 30.01 -5.91
N GLU A 160 0.33 29.08 -6.30
CA GLU A 160 0.74 27.88 -7.04
C GLU A 160 1.14 28.24 -8.47
N CYS A 161 2.31 27.77 -8.90
CA CYS A 161 2.81 27.91 -10.27
C CYS A 161 3.05 26.54 -10.87
N LYS A 162 2.50 26.25 -12.06
CA LYS A 162 2.72 24.96 -12.73
C LYS A 162 4.17 24.82 -13.20
N GLN A 163 4.73 23.63 -13.06
CA GLN A 163 6.08 23.29 -13.57
C GLN A 163 6.06 21.94 -14.27
N ASP A 164 6.92 21.77 -15.28
CA ASP A 164 7.07 20.50 -15.99
C ASP A 164 7.82 19.44 -15.16
N ALA A 165 8.58 19.89 -14.16
CA ALA A 165 9.31 19.03 -13.24
C ALA A 165 8.48 18.71 -11.98
N TYR A 166 8.69 17.50 -11.43
CA TYR A 166 8.06 17.08 -10.16
C TYR A 166 8.39 18.07 -9.02
N PRO A 167 7.41 18.52 -8.19
CA PRO A 167 6.06 17.98 -7.96
C PRO A 167 4.96 18.44 -8.93
N GLY A 168 5.31 19.09 -10.04
CA GLY A 168 4.35 19.60 -11.02
C GLY A 168 3.85 21.01 -10.69
N TYR A 169 4.28 21.54 -9.55
CA TYR A 169 4.00 22.90 -9.12
C TYR A 169 5.13 23.47 -8.25
N CYS A 170 5.16 24.79 -8.13
CA CYS A 170 5.97 25.55 -7.20
C CYS A 170 5.07 26.49 -6.40
N CYS A 171 5.59 27.03 -5.30
CA CYS A 171 4.93 28.08 -4.54
C CYS A 171 5.77 29.35 -4.61
N ASN A 172 5.21 30.38 -5.24
CA ASN A 172 5.85 31.68 -5.38
C ASN A 172 5.15 32.71 -4.51
N ASP A 173 5.88 33.69 -3.99
CA ASP A 173 5.30 34.84 -3.31
C ASP A 173 4.31 35.58 -4.24
N CYS A 174 3.03 35.62 -3.85
CA CYS A 174 1.97 36.22 -4.67
C CYS A 174 2.17 37.73 -4.83
N GLU A 175 2.59 38.44 -3.78
CA GLU A 175 2.73 39.89 -3.80
C GLU A 175 3.90 40.29 -4.70
N LYS A 176 5.04 39.62 -4.53
CA LYS A 176 6.23 39.86 -5.35
C LYS A 176 6.00 39.51 -6.81
N THR A 177 5.29 38.43 -7.09
CA THR A 177 4.98 38.01 -8.48
C THR A 177 4.03 39.01 -9.14
N THR A 178 3.00 39.47 -8.42
CA THR A 178 2.05 40.49 -8.90
C THR A 178 2.75 41.82 -9.20
N ALA A 179 3.65 42.27 -8.30
CA ALA A 179 4.43 43.49 -8.51
C ALA A 179 5.32 43.41 -9.76
N ASN A 180 5.98 42.26 -9.98
CA ASN A 180 6.81 42.04 -11.17
C ASN A 180 5.98 42.03 -12.47
N LEU A 181 4.80 41.39 -12.46
CA LEU A 181 3.89 41.39 -13.62
C LEU A 181 3.40 42.80 -13.95
N HIS A 182 3.01 43.59 -12.95
CA HIS A 182 2.61 44.98 -13.16
C HIS A 182 3.74 45.82 -13.78
N ALA A 183 4.97 45.66 -13.29
CA ALA A 183 6.14 46.35 -13.84
C ALA A 183 6.41 45.96 -15.31
N MET A 184 6.28 44.68 -15.66
CA MET A 184 6.44 44.18 -17.03
C MET A 184 5.35 44.70 -17.98
N VAL A 185 4.09 44.70 -17.55
CA VAL A 185 2.96 45.23 -18.36
C VAL A 185 3.17 46.71 -18.64
N GLU A 186 3.63 47.48 -17.65
CA GLU A 186 3.86 48.91 -17.81
C GLU A 186 5.03 49.21 -18.77
N GLN A 187 6.08 48.38 -18.75
CA GLN A 187 7.14 48.43 -19.74
C GLN A 187 6.62 48.11 -21.15
N LEU A 188 5.82 47.06 -21.32
CA LEU A 188 5.22 46.71 -22.62
C LEU A 188 4.31 47.82 -23.16
N ARG A 189 3.51 48.47 -22.30
CA ARG A 189 2.69 49.64 -22.69
C ARG A 189 3.54 50.80 -23.18
N ARG A 190 4.68 51.08 -22.52
CA ARG A 190 5.59 52.15 -22.95
C ARG A 190 6.28 51.85 -24.28
N VAL A 191 6.49 50.56 -24.61
CA VAL A 191 7.12 50.14 -25.86
C VAL A 191 6.10 50.09 -27.02
N ASN A 192 4.88 49.57 -26.79
CA ASN A 192 3.83 49.49 -27.82
C ASN A 192 3.02 50.79 -28.00
N GLY A 193 3.16 51.76 -27.09
CA GLY A 193 2.53 53.08 -27.18
C GLY A 193 3.37 54.12 -27.94
N LYS A 194 4.47 53.71 -28.58
CA LYS A 194 5.23 54.46 -29.59
C LYS A 194 4.99 53.84 -30.96
#